data_AF-B1YEN4-F1
#
_entry.id   AF-B1YEN4-F1
#
_cell.length_a   1.000
_cell.length_b   1.000
_cell.length_c   1.000
_cell.angle_alpha   90.00
_cell.angle_beta   90.00
_cell.angle_gamma   90.00
#
_symmetry.space_group_name_H-M   'P 1'
#
loop_
_entity.id
_entity.type
_entity.pdbx_description
1 polymer ?
#
loop_
_entity_poly.entity_id
_entity_poly.type
_entity_poly.pdbx_seq_one_letter_code
_entity_poly.pdbx_strand_id
1 'polypeptide(L)' 'MNYRFLAVLFAADAAILIIGGMLLRDTFQYAPVIGWAGGLLSLFAAIVFSMKRQKSR' A
#
# COMPACT_ATOMS: atom_id res chain seq x y z
N MET A 1 -14.52 -7.16 -13.13
CA MET A 1 -14.02 -6.08 -12.24
C MET A 1 -12.67 -5.61 -12.76
N ASN A 2 -12.46 -4.30 -12.94
CA ASN A 2 -11.31 -3.77 -13.64
C ASN A 2 -10.06 -3.81 -12.73
N TYR A 3 -9.24 -4.86 -12.81
CA TYR A 3 -8.12 -5.13 -11.88
C TYR A 3 -7.05 -4.03 -11.83
N ARG A 4 -6.94 -3.22 -12.90
CA ARG A 4 -6.09 -2.01 -12.93
C ARG A 4 -6.55 -0.97 -11.91
N PHE A 5 -7.86 -0.87 -11.70
CA PHE A 5 -8.45 0.03 -10.71
C PHE A 5 -8.11 -0.40 -9.28
N LEU A 6 -8.14 -1.71 -8.97
CA LEU A 6 -7.73 -2.22 -7.66
C LEU A 6 -6.23 -1.97 -7.38
N ALA A 7 -5.36 -2.20 -8.36
CA ALA A 7 -3.92 -1.94 -8.18
C ALA A 7 -3.65 -0.45 -7.91
N VAL A 8 -4.34 0.45 -8.61
CA VAL A 8 -4.26 1.90 -8.38
C VAL A 8 -4.82 2.29 -7.02
N LEU A 9 -5.92 1.65 -6.58
CA LEU A 9 -6.50 1.87 -5.25
C LEU A 9 -5.52 1.50 -4.14
N PHE A 10 -4.87 0.32 -4.23
CA PHE A 10 -3.86 -0.10 -3.26
C PHE A 10 -2.61 0.79 -3.29
N ALA A 11 -2.20 1.27 -4.46
CA ALA A 11 -1.09 2.20 -4.57
C ALA A 11 -1.40 3.57 -3.94
N ALA A 12 -2.62 4.08 -4.12
CA ALA A 12 -3.07 5.32 -3.50
C ALA A 12 -3.19 5.17 -1.97
N ASP A 13 -3.72 4.05 -1.50
CA ASP A 13 -3.82 3.72 -0.07
C ASP A 13 -2.44 3.65 0.61
N ALA A 14 -1.47 2.97 -0.02
CA ALA A 14 -0.09 2.93 0.45
C ALA A 14 0.54 4.33 0.55
N ALA A 15 0.33 5.19 -0.45
CA ALA A 15 0.86 6.55 -0.45
C ALA A 15 0.31 7.37 0.71
N ILE A 16 -1.00 7.27 0.99
CA ILE A 16 -1.65 7.96 2.10
C ILE A 16 -1.09 7.49 3.45
N LEU A 17 -0.89 6.18 3.63
CA LEU A 17 -0.30 5.60 4.84
C LEU A 17 1.12 6.08 5.09
N ILE A 18 1.96 6.13 4.04
CA ILE A 18 3.35 6.58 4.15
C ILE A 18 3.40 8.09 4.48
N ILE A 19 2.61 8.91 3.76
CA ILE A 19 2.57 10.37 4.00
C ILE A 19 2.02 10.66 5.39
N GLY A 20 0.92 10.01 5.79
CA GLY A 20 0.35 10.16 7.12
C GLY A 20 1.32 9.74 8.23
N GLY A 21 2.01 8.61 8.06
CA GLY A 21 3.03 8.16 9.01
C GLY A 21 4.21 9.12 9.13
N MET A 22 4.63 9.75 8.02
CA MET A 22 5.65 10.80 8.04
C MET A 22 5.17 12.10 8.68
N LEU A 23 3.93 12.49 8.48
CA LEU A 23 3.35 13.72 9.05
C LEU A 23 3.23 13.62 10.58
N LEU A 24 2.97 12.41 11.10
CA LEU A 24 2.89 12.14 12.53
C LEU A 24 4.27 11.87 13.17
N ARG A 25 5.37 11.97 12.42
CA ARG A 25 6.74 11.72 12.90
C ARG A 25 7.10 12.57 14.12
N ASP A 26 6.71 13.83 14.11
CA ASP A 26 7.07 14.79 15.15
C ASP A 26 6.32 14.52 16.47
N THR A 27 5.17 13.85 16.39
CA THR A 27 4.34 13.49 17.55
C THR A 27 4.62 12.09 18.06
N PHE A 28 4.93 11.14 17.15
CA PHE A 28 5.15 9.74 17.48
C PHE A 28 6.35 9.21 16.70
N GLN A 29 7.45 8.90 17.40
CA GLN A 29 8.66 8.31 16.80
C GLN A 29 8.39 7.05 15.96
N TYR A 30 7.34 6.28 16.28
CA TYR A 30 6.98 5.04 15.59
C TYR A 30 6.00 5.23 14.42
N ALA A 31 5.37 6.40 14.28
CA ALA A 31 4.41 6.65 13.20
C ALA A 31 4.99 6.50 11.78
N PRO A 32 6.24 6.90 11.50
CA PRO A 32 6.84 6.65 10.20
C PRO A 32 6.92 5.15 9.88
N VAL A 33 7.33 4.35 10.86
CA VAL A 33 7.47 2.90 10.71
C VAL A 33 6.12 2.24 10.41
N ILE A 34 5.05 2.71 11.05
CA ILE A 34 3.68 2.24 10.79
C ILE A 34 3.26 2.59 9.35
N GLY A 35 3.55 3.80 8.88
CA GLY A 35 3.27 4.22 7.50
C GLY A 35 4.02 3.39 6.46
N TRP A 36 5.31 3.11 6.70
CA TRP A 36 6.12 2.23 5.85
C TRP A 36 5.63 0.78 5.86
N ALA A 37 5.26 0.24 7.04
CA ALA A 37 4.73 -1.12 7.16
C ALA A 37 3.38 -1.27 6.43
N GLY A 38 2.49 -0.28 6.57
CA GLY A 38 1.22 -0.24 5.85
C GLY A 38 1.41 -0.13 4.33
N GLY A 39 2.34 0.71 3.88
CA GLY A 39 2.69 0.82 2.46
C GLY A 39 3.25 -0.49 1.88
N LEU A 40 4.07 -1.21 2.66
CA LEU A 40 4.62 -2.51 2.25
C LEU A 40 3.52 -3.58 2.12
N LEU A 41 2.57 -3.60 3.05
CA LEU A 41 1.40 -4.51 3.01
C LEU A 41 0.52 -4.24 1.79
N SER A 42 0.22 -2.97 1.49
CA SER A 42 -0.56 -2.61 0.29
C SER A 42 0.19 -2.95 -1.01
N LEU A 43 1.52 -2.84 -1.03
CA LEU A 43 2.34 -3.31 -2.16
C LEU A 43 2.23 -4.83 -2.34
N PHE A 44 2.35 -5.61 -1.26
CA PHE A 44 2.18 -7.06 -1.31
C PHE A 44 0.79 -7.45 -1.81
N ALA A 45 -0.26 -6.78 -1.34
CA ALA A 45 -1.61 -6.98 -1.85
C ALA A 45 -1.70 -6.70 -3.35
N ALA A 46 -1.16 -5.57 -3.82
CA ALA A 46 -1.13 -5.22 -5.24
C ALA A 46 -0.38 -6.27 -6.09
N ILE A 47 0.75 -6.79 -5.60
CA ILE A 47 1.53 -7.85 -6.26
C ILE A 47 0.73 -9.15 -6.32
N VAL A 48 0.11 -9.59 -5.22
CA VAL A 48 -0.70 -10.81 -5.18
C VAL A 48 -1.87 -10.72 -6.16
N PHE A 49 -2.60 -9.60 -6.18
CA PHE A 49 -3.68 -9.40 -7.15
C PHE A 49 -3.17 -9.34 -8.59
N SER A 50 -1.98 -8.77 -8.82
CA SER A 50 -1.33 -8.75 -10.14
C SER A 50 -0.87 -10.14 -10.59
N MET A 51 -0.27 -10.94 -9.71
CA MET A 51 0.21 -12.31 -10.01
C MET A 51 -0.93 -13.32 -10.18
N LYS A 52 -2.03 -13.19 -9.43
CA LYS A 52 -3.22 -14.05 -9.58
C LYS A 52 -3.80 -13.99 -11.01
N ARG A 53 -3.58 -12.86 -11.73
CA ARG A 53 -3.90 -12.71 -13.16
C ARG A 53 -3.08 -13.63 -14.07
N GLN A 54 -1.83 -13.93 -13.71
CA GLN A 54 -0.92 -14.69 -14.57
C GLN A 54 -1.22 -16.19 -14.57
N LYS A 55 -1.80 -16.72 -13.48
CA LYS A 55 -2.15 -18.15 -13.33
C LYS A 55 -3.53 -18.52 -13.91
N SER A 56 -4.35 -17.52 -14.28
CA SER A 56 -5.70 -17.71 -14.84
C SER A 56 -5.77 -17.42 -16.35
N ARG A 57 -4.65 -17.55 -17.05
CA ARG A 57 -4.53 -17.60 -18.50
C ARG A 57 -4.07 -19.00 -18.90
#